data_AF-A0A2M4C5R6-F1
#
_entry.id   AF-A0A2M4C5R6-F1
#
_cell.length_a   1.000
_cell.length_b   1.000
_cell.length_c   1.000
_cell.angle_alpha   90.00
_cell.angle_beta   90.00
_cell.angle_gamma   90.00
#
_symmetry.space_group_name_H-M   'P 1'
#
loop_
_entity.id
_entity.type
_entity.pdbx_description
1 polymer ?
#
loop_
_entity_poly.entity_id
_entity_poly.type
_entity_poly.pdbx_seq_one_letter_code
_entity_poly.pdbx_strand_id
1 'polypeptide(L)'
;MLRNPLVSFLSLLVVLSITLTVEGEPFWTSNCDIMKNQLTNINNQIDQQTSYYNLRKYDRHINTFDRLRDLLDTLKAWQQKFDLSTHRMQTLLNTKQQELNIPQEYYELVTDSFEKVFQKLDERNALQQNDLSVRLKEIETLQQQKQTAIQELEALNGQRTSVKSELETMNKLILDLTTNKQKLEAKINGNPPAVRG
;
A
#
# COMPACT_ATOMS: atom_id res chain seq x y z
N MET A 1 19.68 -43.05 -6.01
CA MET A 1 18.77 -43.21 -7.16
C MET A 1 17.34 -43.19 -6.64
N LEU A 2 16.67 -42.03 -6.69
CA LEU A 2 15.26 -41.89 -6.32
C LEU A 2 14.39 -42.38 -7.48
N ARG A 3 13.69 -43.50 -7.32
CA ARG A 3 12.57 -43.87 -8.18
C ARG A 3 11.30 -43.20 -7.64
N ASN A 4 10.74 -42.29 -8.43
CA ASN A 4 9.41 -41.72 -8.24
C ASN A 4 8.36 -42.83 -8.06
N PRO A 5 7.51 -42.80 -7.01
CA PRO A 5 6.30 -43.58 -6.97
C PRO A 5 5.16 -42.78 -7.61
N LEU A 6 5.32 -42.42 -8.89
CA LEU A 6 4.16 -42.16 -9.74
C LEU A 6 3.56 -43.54 -10.03
N VAL A 7 2.81 -44.05 -9.06
CA VAL A 7 1.99 -45.25 -9.21
C VAL A 7 0.93 -44.91 -10.28
N SER A 8 1.27 -45.29 -11.51
CA SER A 8 0.41 -45.56 -12.67
C SER A 8 -1.04 -45.07 -12.58
N PHE A 9 -1.25 -43.77 -12.79
CA PHE A 9 -2.55 -43.21 -13.20
C PHE A 9 -3.10 -43.88 -14.47
N LEU A 10 -2.22 -44.53 -15.25
CA LEU A 10 -2.54 -45.38 -16.39
C LEU A 10 -3.54 -46.48 -16.04
N SER A 11 -3.44 -47.09 -14.85
CA SER A 11 -4.37 -48.15 -14.44
C SER A 11 -5.79 -47.62 -14.24
N LEU A 12 -5.92 -46.38 -13.74
CA LEU A 12 -7.19 -45.70 -13.49
C LEU A 12 -7.84 -45.20 -14.79
N LEU A 13 -7.01 -44.76 -15.74
CA LEU A 13 -7.43 -44.37 -17.09
C LEU A 13 -7.90 -45.57 -17.93
N VAL A 14 -7.23 -46.73 -17.84
CA VAL A 14 -7.60 -47.94 -18.59
C VAL A 14 -9.00 -48.45 -18.17
N VAL A 15 -9.34 -48.36 -16.88
CA VAL A 15 -10.67 -48.73 -16.37
C VAL A 15 -11.77 -47.81 -16.90
N LEU A 16 -11.49 -46.51 -16.98
CA LEU A 16 -12.41 -45.51 -17.53
C LEU A 16 -12.65 -45.69 -19.04
N SER A 17 -11.67 -46.20 -19.79
CA SER A 17 -11.82 -46.43 -21.23
C SER A 17 -12.57 -47.71 -21.61
N ILE A 18 -12.54 -48.76 -20.78
CA ILE A 18 -13.19 -50.05 -21.07
C ILE A 18 -14.71 -49.98 -20.83
N THR A 19 -15.17 -49.14 -19.91
CA THR A 19 -16.60 -48.97 -19.61
C THR A 19 -17.37 -48.19 -20.68
N LEU A 20 -16.68 -47.45 -21.56
CA LEU A 20 -17.30 -46.57 -22.54
C LEU A 20 -17.54 -47.18 -23.94
N THR A 21 -17.14 -48.44 -24.21
CA THR A 21 -17.02 -48.90 -25.61
C THR A 21 -17.75 -50.19 -26.04
N VAL A 22 -18.52 -50.90 -25.21
CA VAL A 22 -19.22 -52.12 -25.70
C VAL A 22 -20.60 -52.33 -25.06
N GLU A 23 -21.63 -52.44 -25.91
CA GLU A 23 -23.01 -52.73 -25.54
C GLU A 23 -23.27 -54.25 -25.47
N GLY A 24 -23.60 -54.77 -24.28
CA GLY A 24 -24.15 -56.11 -24.08
C GLY A 24 -24.32 -56.49 -22.61
N GLU A 25 -25.48 -56.98 -22.18
CA GLU A 25 -25.77 -57.33 -20.76
C GLU A 25 -24.77 -58.28 -20.06
N PRO A 26 -24.22 -59.35 -20.70
CA PRO A 26 -23.21 -60.19 -20.06
C PRO A 26 -21.82 -59.53 -19.96
N PHE A 27 -21.56 -58.46 -20.72
CA PHE A 27 -20.34 -57.66 -20.62
C PHE A 27 -20.41 -56.69 -19.42
N TRP A 28 -21.60 -56.16 -19.11
CA TRP A 28 -21.82 -55.30 -17.95
C TRP A 28 -21.57 -56.03 -16.62
N THR A 29 -22.08 -57.25 -16.45
CA THR A 29 -21.84 -58.04 -15.23
C THR A 29 -20.37 -58.42 -15.06
N SER A 30 -19.72 -58.85 -16.14
CA SER A 30 -18.28 -59.18 -16.13
C SER A 30 -17.40 -57.95 -15.82
N ASN A 31 -17.72 -56.79 -16.39
CA ASN A 31 -16.98 -55.56 -16.10
C ASN A 31 -17.27 -55.00 -14.71
N CYS A 32 -18.49 -55.14 -14.20
CA CYS A 32 -18.80 -54.78 -12.82
C CYS A 32 -17.98 -55.62 -11.83
N ASP A 33 -17.80 -56.92 -12.08
CA ASP A 33 -16.96 -57.79 -11.24
C ASP A 33 -15.46 -57.44 -11.36
N ILE A 34 -14.98 -57.14 -12.57
CA ILE A 34 -13.60 -56.66 -12.79
C ILE A 34 -13.37 -55.33 -12.05
N MET A 35 -14.28 -54.37 -12.19
CA MET A 35 -14.22 -53.08 -11.50
C MET A 35 -14.27 -53.25 -9.98
N LYS A 36 -15.13 -54.13 -9.48
CA LYS A 36 -15.26 -54.43 -8.04
C LYS A 36 -13.98 -55.05 -7.49
N ASN A 37 -13.38 -55.99 -8.22
CA ASN A 37 -12.10 -56.60 -7.84
C ASN A 37 -10.96 -55.57 -7.85
N GLN A 38 -10.92 -54.68 -8.84
CA GLN A 38 -9.90 -53.63 -8.89
C GLN A 38 -10.07 -52.60 -7.78
N LEU A 39 -11.30 -52.15 -7.49
CA LEU A 39 -11.59 -51.26 -6.36
C LEU A 39 -11.20 -51.89 -5.01
N THR A 40 -11.43 -53.19 -4.85
CA THR A 40 -11.03 -53.94 -3.65
C THR A 40 -9.50 -53.99 -3.52
N ASN A 41 -8.79 -54.22 -4.62
CA ASN A 41 -7.34 -54.28 -4.63
C ASN A 41 -6.70 -52.92 -4.30
N ILE A 42 -7.26 -51.83 -4.86
CA ILE A 42 -6.86 -50.45 -4.52
C ILE A 42 -7.07 -50.19 -3.03
N ASN A 43 -8.18 -50.65 -2.44
CA ASN A 43 -8.44 -50.45 -1.02
C ASN A 43 -7.40 -51.14 -0.15
N ASN A 44 -7.07 -52.40 -0.48
CA ASN A 44 -6.06 -53.18 0.25
C ASN A 44 -4.68 -52.53 0.16
N GLN A 45 -4.32 -51.95 -0.99
CA GLN A 45 -3.07 -51.21 -1.15
C GLN A 45 -3.05 -49.94 -0.30
N ILE A 46 -4.15 -49.19 -0.26
CA ILE A 46 -4.25 -48.01 0.60
C ILE A 46 -4.13 -48.43 2.07
N ASP A 47 -4.80 -49.50 2.51
CA ASP A 47 -4.70 -50.01 3.89
C ASP A 47 -3.26 -50.41 4.26
N GLN A 48 -2.58 -51.12 3.36
CA GLN A 48 -1.17 -51.49 3.54
C GLN A 48 -0.26 -50.26 3.68
N GLN A 49 -0.44 -49.25 2.83
CA GLN A 49 0.37 -48.02 2.88
C GLN A 49 0.06 -47.20 4.15
N THR A 50 -1.20 -47.13 4.53
CA THR A 50 -1.65 -46.37 5.69
C THR A 50 -1.13 -46.99 6.99
N SER A 51 -1.14 -48.32 7.07
CA SER A 51 -0.54 -49.09 8.16
C SER A 51 0.98 -48.93 8.21
N TYR A 52 1.66 -49.05 7.06
CA TYR A 52 3.12 -48.90 6.96
C TYR A 52 3.61 -47.52 7.44
N TYR A 53 2.91 -46.45 7.10
CA TYR A 53 3.26 -45.08 7.53
C TYR A 53 2.62 -44.66 8.87
N ASN A 54 1.96 -45.59 9.58
CA ASN A 54 1.29 -45.37 10.88
C ASN A 54 0.30 -44.18 10.84
N LEU A 55 -0.38 -44.02 9.71
CA LEU A 55 -1.33 -42.94 9.43
C LEU A 55 -2.70 -43.27 10.02
N ARG A 56 -2.76 -43.54 11.34
CA ARG A 56 -3.95 -44.03 12.08
C ARG A 56 -5.25 -43.26 11.84
N LYS A 57 -5.17 -41.99 11.45
CA LYS A 57 -6.34 -41.16 11.11
C LYS A 57 -7.06 -41.63 9.83
N TYR A 58 -6.34 -42.33 8.95
CA TYR A 58 -6.81 -42.85 7.66
C TYR A 58 -6.95 -44.39 7.65
N ASP A 59 -6.49 -45.05 8.73
CA ASP A 59 -6.49 -46.50 8.97
C ASP A 59 -7.85 -47.00 9.48
N ARG A 60 -8.91 -46.53 8.85
CA ARG A 60 -10.26 -46.98 9.16
C ARG A 60 -10.60 -48.07 8.16
N HIS A 61 -11.21 -49.17 8.63
CA HIS A 61 -11.85 -50.23 7.83
C HIS A 61 -12.99 -49.66 6.97
N ILE A 62 -12.63 -48.77 6.05
CA ILE A 62 -13.48 -47.99 5.19
C ILE A 62 -13.36 -48.66 3.83
N ASN A 63 -14.49 -49.09 3.29
CA ASN A 63 -14.53 -49.65 1.94
C ASN A 63 -14.13 -48.56 0.92
N THR A 64 -13.74 -48.95 -0.28
CA THR A 64 -13.30 -48.01 -1.33
C THR A 64 -14.34 -46.91 -1.61
N PHE A 65 -15.63 -47.25 -1.48
CA PHE A 65 -16.73 -46.33 -1.74
C PHE A 65 -16.75 -45.16 -0.74
N ASP A 66 -16.61 -45.43 0.56
CA ASP A 66 -16.58 -44.39 1.58
C ASP A 66 -15.34 -43.48 1.44
N ARG A 67 -14.18 -44.02 1.03
CA ARG A 67 -12.97 -43.21 0.72
C ARG A 67 -13.18 -42.28 -0.46
N LEU A 68 -13.80 -42.78 -1.53
CA LEU A 68 -14.13 -41.98 -2.71
C LEU A 68 -15.17 -40.90 -2.38
N ARG A 69 -16.14 -41.21 -1.50
CA ARG A 69 -17.11 -40.23 -1.01
C ARG A 69 -16.43 -39.12 -0.21
N ASP A 70 -15.57 -39.46 0.74
CA ASP A 70 -14.84 -38.46 1.54
C ASP A 70 -13.95 -37.55 0.67
N LEU A 71 -13.30 -38.11 -0.35
CA LEU A 71 -12.53 -37.33 -1.33
C LEU A 71 -13.43 -36.38 -2.12
N LEU A 72 -14.57 -36.86 -2.62
CA LEU A 72 -15.53 -36.06 -3.36
C LEU A 72 -16.09 -34.91 -2.50
N ASP A 73 -16.44 -35.19 -1.24
CA ASP A 73 -16.95 -34.19 -0.31
C ASP A 73 -15.89 -33.14 0.04
N THR A 74 -14.63 -33.57 0.17
CA THR A 74 -13.49 -32.66 0.37
C THR A 74 -13.30 -31.75 -0.85
N LEU A 75 -13.34 -32.30 -2.06
CA LEU A 75 -13.21 -31.53 -3.31
C LEU A 75 -14.36 -30.52 -3.46
N LYS A 76 -15.60 -30.91 -3.16
CA LYS A 76 -16.75 -29.99 -3.14
C LYS A 76 -16.57 -28.85 -2.14
N ALA A 77 -16.09 -29.15 -0.93
CA ALA A 77 -15.84 -28.13 0.08
C ALA A 77 -14.72 -27.16 -0.34
N TRP A 78 -13.69 -27.66 -1.01
CA TRP A 78 -12.62 -26.82 -1.58
C TRP A 78 -13.13 -25.94 -2.71
N GLN A 79 -13.94 -26.49 -3.62
CA GLN A 79 -14.56 -25.73 -4.70
C GLN A 79 -15.39 -24.57 -4.15
N GLN A 80 -16.26 -24.82 -3.16
CA GLN A 80 -17.06 -23.77 -2.53
C GLN A 80 -16.22 -22.64 -1.92
N LYS A 81 -15.09 -22.98 -1.27
CA LYS A 81 -14.17 -21.97 -0.73
C LYS A 81 -13.47 -21.18 -1.84
N PHE A 82 -13.11 -21.84 -2.93
CA PHE A 82 -12.49 -21.20 -4.08
C PHE A 82 -13.47 -20.25 -4.79
N ASP A 83 -14.73 -20.66 -4.96
CA ASP A 83 -15.79 -19.83 -5.53
C ASP A 83 -16.03 -18.57 -4.68
N LEU A 84 -16.08 -18.73 -3.35
CA LEU A 84 -16.20 -17.59 -2.42
C LEU A 84 -15.00 -16.64 -2.54
N SER A 85 -13.78 -17.17 -2.66
CA SER A 85 -12.57 -16.36 -2.85
C SER A 85 -12.62 -15.56 -4.16
N THR A 86 -13.04 -16.22 -5.24
CA THR A 86 -13.21 -15.60 -6.57
C THR A 86 -14.23 -14.46 -6.51
N HIS A 87 -15.37 -14.68 -5.86
CA HIS A 87 -16.39 -13.65 -5.68
C HIS A 87 -15.90 -12.45 -4.87
N ARG A 88 -15.10 -12.68 -3.82
CA ARG A 88 -14.47 -11.60 -3.03
C ARG A 88 -13.49 -10.79 -3.86
N MET A 89 -12.66 -11.44 -4.68
CA MET A 89 -11.72 -10.76 -5.56
C MET A 89 -12.44 -9.92 -6.62
N GLN A 90 -13.51 -10.45 -7.23
CA GLN A 90 -14.33 -9.70 -8.17
C GLN A 90 -15.01 -8.49 -7.53
N THR A 91 -15.57 -8.65 -6.32
CA THR A 91 -16.17 -7.54 -5.58
C THR A 91 -15.15 -6.45 -5.27
N LEU A 92 -13.96 -6.83 -4.80
CA LEU A 92 -12.87 -5.89 -4.54
C LEU A 92 -12.46 -5.14 -5.81
N LEU A 93 -12.26 -5.88 -6.91
CA LEU A 93 -11.89 -5.30 -8.20
C LEU A 93 -12.92 -4.29 -8.68
N ASN A 94 -14.20 -4.66 -8.70
CA ASN A 94 -15.29 -3.77 -9.11
C ASN A 94 -15.35 -2.51 -8.25
N THR A 95 -15.18 -2.67 -6.93
CA THR A 95 -15.16 -1.53 -5.99
C THR A 95 -14.00 -0.59 -6.32
N LYS A 96 -12.80 -1.12 -6.55
CA LYS A 96 -11.63 -0.30 -6.90
C LYS A 96 -11.72 0.33 -8.27
N GLN A 97 -12.29 -0.35 -9.26
CA GLN A 97 -12.55 0.26 -10.56
C GLN A 97 -13.52 1.44 -10.44
N GLN A 98 -14.58 1.32 -9.64
CA GLN A 98 -15.52 2.42 -9.38
C GLN A 98 -14.86 3.59 -8.63
N GLU A 99 -14.13 3.32 -7.54
CA GLU A 99 -13.41 4.35 -6.78
C GLU A 99 -12.41 5.13 -7.64
N LEU A 100 -11.79 4.46 -8.61
CA LEU A 100 -10.78 5.03 -9.50
C LEU A 100 -11.35 5.52 -10.85
N ASN A 101 -12.67 5.45 -11.04
CA ASN A 101 -13.35 5.77 -12.31
C ASN A 101 -12.76 5.05 -13.52
N ILE A 102 -12.38 3.77 -13.35
CA ILE A 102 -11.89 2.91 -14.43
C ILE A 102 -13.11 2.32 -15.16
N PRO A 103 -13.23 2.50 -16.49
CA PRO A 103 -14.32 1.90 -17.27
C PRO A 103 -14.28 0.37 -17.16
N GLN A 104 -15.45 -0.23 -16.95
CA GLN A 104 -15.58 -1.68 -16.92
C GLN A 104 -15.86 -2.21 -18.33
N GLU A 105 -14.97 -3.05 -18.83
CA GLU A 105 -15.12 -3.68 -20.15
C GLU A 105 -15.75 -5.08 -20.00
N TYR A 106 -16.73 -5.40 -20.85
CA TYR A 106 -17.56 -6.61 -20.73
C TYR A 106 -16.82 -7.93 -21.02
N TYR A 107 -15.60 -7.89 -21.55
CA TYR A 107 -14.80 -9.07 -21.95
C TYR A 107 -13.35 -9.01 -21.49
N GLU A 108 -13.07 -8.28 -20.42
CA GLU A 108 -11.71 -8.15 -19.90
C GLU A 108 -11.36 -9.29 -18.93
N LEU A 109 -10.15 -9.82 -19.03
CA LEU A 109 -9.64 -10.77 -18.05
C LEU A 109 -9.49 -10.06 -16.70
N VAL A 110 -9.85 -10.77 -15.62
CA VAL A 110 -9.76 -10.23 -14.24
C VAL A 110 -8.35 -9.72 -13.92
N THR A 111 -7.31 -10.38 -14.45
CA THR A 111 -5.90 -9.97 -14.30
C THR A 111 -5.63 -8.60 -14.91
N ASP A 112 -6.15 -8.34 -16.11
CA ASP A 112 -5.92 -7.09 -16.85
C ASP A 112 -6.65 -5.94 -16.17
N SER A 113 -7.86 -6.21 -15.67
CA SER A 113 -8.61 -5.27 -14.84
C SER A 113 -7.87 -4.90 -13.54
N PHE A 114 -7.20 -5.85 -12.88
CA PHE A 114 -6.36 -5.55 -11.71
C PHE A 114 -5.13 -4.72 -12.09
N GLU A 115 -4.49 -5.01 -13.23
CA GLU A 115 -3.36 -4.23 -13.72
C GLU A 115 -3.76 -2.77 -13.97
N LYS A 116 -4.91 -2.52 -14.60
CA LYS A 116 -5.46 -1.17 -14.77
C LYS A 116 -5.64 -0.45 -13.42
N VAL A 117 -6.12 -1.15 -12.40
CA VAL A 117 -6.27 -0.60 -11.03
C VAL A 117 -4.90 -0.23 -10.45
N PHE A 118 -3.91 -1.11 -10.53
CA PHE A 118 -2.57 -0.83 -10.01
C PHE A 118 -1.91 0.33 -10.75
N GLN A 119 -1.98 0.36 -12.08
CA GLN A 119 -1.44 1.44 -12.88
C GLN A 119 -2.07 2.79 -12.50
N LYS A 120 -3.39 2.85 -12.30
CA LYS A 120 -4.07 4.09 -11.86
C LYS A 120 -3.65 4.53 -10.46
N LEU A 121 -3.41 3.58 -9.55
CA LEU A 121 -2.91 3.90 -8.21
C LEU A 121 -1.47 4.44 -8.28
N ASP A 122 -0.62 3.84 -9.09
CA ASP A 122 0.77 4.28 -9.29
C ASP A 122 0.83 5.66 -9.92
N GLU A 123 0.01 5.93 -10.95
CA GLU A 123 -0.15 7.26 -11.54
C GLU A 123 -0.56 8.30 -10.50
N ARG A 124 -1.57 7.99 -9.67
CA ARG A 124 -2.04 8.89 -8.62
C ARG A 124 -0.97 9.14 -7.57
N ASN A 125 -0.26 8.09 -7.16
CA ASN A 125 0.82 8.20 -6.19
C ASN A 125 1.97 9.06 -6.72
N ALA A 126 2.36 8.87 -7.98
CA ALA A 126 3.40 9.67 -8.63
C ALA A 126 3.01 11.15 -8.71
N LEU A 127 1.76 11.46 -9.07
CA LEU A 127 1.24 12.83 -9.09
C LEU A 127 1.25 13.46 -7.69
N GLN A 128 0.82 12.73 -6.66
CA GLN A 128 0.85 13.20 -5.27
C GLN A 128 2.28 13.46 -4.78
N GLN A 129 3.22 12.59 -5.11
CA GLN A 129 4.63 12.80 -4.78
C GLN A 129 5.21 14.04 -5.46
N ASN A 130 4.84 14.29 -6.71
CA ASN A 130 5.28 15.48 -7.43
C ASN A 130 4.70 16.76 -6.82
N ASP A 131 3.40 16.79 -6.52
CA ASP A 131 2.76 17.94 -5.85
C ASP A 131 3.41 18.24 -4.49
N LEU A 132 3.66 17.19 -3.70
CA LEU A 132 4.40 17.33 -2.43
C LEU A 132 5.81 17.90 -2.64
N SER A 133 6.53 17.46 -3.67
CA SER A 133 7.86 17.99 -3.99
C SER A 133 7.81 19.48 -4.34
N VAL A 134 6.81 19.91 -5.13
CA VAL A 134 6.61 21.33 -5.46
C VAL A 134 6.31 22.14 -4.20
N ARG A 135 5.39 21.67 -3.35
CA ARG A 135 5.04 22.34 -2.09
C ARG A 135 6.24 22.48 -1.15
N LEU A 136 7.09 21.46 -1.07
CA LEU A 136 8.31 21.52 -0.26
C LEU A 136 9.27 22.61 -0.77
N LYS A 137 9.47 22.72 -2.09
CA LYS A 137 10.30 23.79 -2.68
C LYS A 137 9.72 25.18 -2.45
N GLU A 138 8.40 25.32 -2.51
CA GLU A 138 7.71 26.58 -2.16
C GLU A 138 7.97 26.96 -0.70
N ILE A 139 7.87 25.99 0.22
CA ILE A 139 8.15 26.20 1.65
C ILE A 139 9.61 26.63 1.86
N GLU A 140 10.57 25.97 1.22
CA GLU A 140 11.99 26.33 1.30
C GLU A 140 12.23 27.76 0.81
N THR A 141 11.59 28.14 -0.31
CA THR A 141 11.69 29.49 -0.87
C THR A 141 11.11 30.53 0.09
N LEU A 142 9.92 30.26 0.66
CA LEU A 142 9.28 31.15 1.63
C LEU A 142 10.10 31.28 2.92
N GLN A 143 10.76 30.20 3.37
CA GLN A 143 11.65 30.25 4.53
C GLN A 143 12.87 31.12 4.26
N GLN A 144 13.48 31.01 3.08
CA GLN A 144 14.59 31.89 2.67
C GLN A 144 14.14 33.35 2.62
N GLN A 145 13.01 33.64 1.97
CA GLN A 145 12.45 35.00 1.91
C GLN A 145 12.18 35.58 3.30
N LYS A 146 11.59 34.79 4.19
CA LYS A 146 11.37 35.18 5.59
C LYS A 146 12.69 35.51 6.29
N GLN A 147 13.72 34.69 6.10
CA GLN A 147 15.03 34.92 6.72
C GLN A 147 15.68 36.21 6.20
N THR A 148 15.60 36.48 4.90
CA THR A 148 16.08 37.74 4.30
C THR A 148 15.32 38.94 4.86
N ALA A 149 13.98 38.88 4.93
CA ALA A 149 13.17 39.96 5.47
C ALA A 149 13.48 40.24 6.96
N ILE A 150 13.78 39.20 7.75
CA ILE A 150 14.22 39.37 9.15
C ILE A 150 15.55 40.14 9.19
N GLN A 151 16.53 39.76 8.38
CA GLN A 151 17.83 40.42 8.33
C GLN A 151 17.72 41.89 7.88
N GLU A 152 16.88 42.17 6.88
CA GLU A 152 16.60 43.55 6.43
C GLU A 152 15.95 44.39 7.54
N LEU A 153 14.99 43.81 8.27
CA LEU A 153 14.32 44.49 9.37
C LEU A 153 15.29 44.78 10.53
N GLU A 154 16.17 43.84 10.86
CA GLU A 154 17.25 44.05 11.84
C GLU A 154 18.19 45.18 11.42
N ALA A 155 18.61 45.21 10.15
CA ALA A 155 19.46 46.28 9.62
C ALA A 155 18.79 47.66 9.69
N LEU A 156 17.51 47.75 9.31
CA LEU A 156 16.73 48.98 9.39
C LEU A 156 16.55 49.45 10.85
N ASN A 157 16.31 48.53 11.79
CA ASN A 157 16.24 48.87 13.20
C ASN A 157 17.59 49.38 13.75
N GLY A 158 18.69 48.79 13.30
CA GLY A 158 20.04 49.28 13.62
C GLY A 158 20.25 50.70 13.12
N GLN A 159 19.93 50.97 11.85
CA GLN A 159 20.03 52.31 11.25
C GLN A 159 19.15 53.32 11.98
N ARG A 160 17.88 52.96 12.27
CA ARG A 160 16.96 53.81 13.04
C ARG A 160 17.53 54.19 14.39
N THR A 161 18.19 53.25 15.07
CA THR A 161 18.80 53.48 16.38
C THR A 161 20.01 54.43 16.27
N SER A 162 20.85 54.27 15.24
CA SER A 162 21.96 55.19 14.96
C SER A 162 21.47 56.62 14.71
N VAL A 163 20.50 56.78 13.79
CA VAL A 163 19.92 58.09 13.46
C VAL A 163 19.30 58.74 14.70
N LYS A 164 18.63 57.96 15.55
CA LYS A 164 18.07 58.48 16.81
C LYS A 164 19.17 59.02 17.74
N SER A 165 20.28 58.30 17.89
CA SER A 165 21.41 58.75 18.71
C SER A 165 22.10 59.99 18.15
N GLU A 166 22.27 60.05 16.82
CA GLU A 166 22.79 61.24 16.14
C GLU A 166 21.89 62.46 16.36
N LEU A 167 20.57 62.27 16.28
CA LEU A 167 19.58 63.33 16.51
C LEU A 167 19.57 63.82 17.97
N GLU A 168 19.68 62.92 18.94
CA GLU A 168 19.85 63.28 20.36
C GLU A 168 21.14 64.11 20.58
N THR A 169 22.24 63.72 19.91
CA THR A 169 23.51 64.45 19.98
C THR A 169 23.42 65.84 19.35
N MET A 170 22.80 65.96 18.17
CA MET A 170 22.58 67.24 17.51
C MET A 170 21.68 68.16 18.34
N ASN A 171 20.61 67.65 18.93
CA ASN A 171 19.73 68.44 19.79
C ASN A 171 20.47 69.01 21.01
N LYS A 172 21.35 68.23 21.63
CA LYS A 172 22.20 68.72 22.73
C LYS A 172 23.12 69.84 22.26
N LEU A 173 23.76 69.68 21.09
CA LEU A 173 24.65 70.69 20.53
C LEU A 173 23.90 72.00 20.20
N ILE A 174 22.68 71.90 19.64
CA ILE A 174 21.81 73.06 19.39
C ILE A 174 21.46 73.77 20.70
N LEU A 175 21.11 73.03 21.76
CA LEU A 175 20.79 73.59 23.07
C LEU A 175 22.00 74.35 23.65
N ASP A 176 23.18 73.76 23.58
CA ASP A 176 24.43 74.35 24.07
C ASP A 176 24.79 75.62 23.28
N LEU A 177 24.70 75.57 21.95
CA LEU A 177 24.92 76.75 21.09
C LEU A 177 23.91 77.85 21.34
N THR A 178 22.63 77.51 21.54
CA THR A 178 21.57 78.48 21.83
C THR A 178 21.84 79.18 23.16
N THR A 179 22.20 78.41 24.19
CA THR A 179 22.58 78.94 25.50
C THR A 179 23.81 79.85 25.40
N ASN A 180 24.83 79.44 24.64
CA ASN A 180 26.03 80.24 24.42
C ASN A 180 25.74 81.52 23.64
N LYS A 181 24.89 81.46 22.62
CA LYS A 181 24.41 82.64 21.88
C LYS A 181 23.72 83.63 22.81
N GLN A 182 22.78 83.18 23.64
CA GLN A 182 22.10 84.04 24.62
C GLN A 182 23.08 84.69 25.60
N LYS A 183 24.07 83.93 26.10
CA LYS A 183 25.13 84.49 26.97
C LYS A 183 25.97 85.56 26.26
N LEU A 184 26.28 85.37 24.99
CA LEU A 184 27.04 86.34 24.18
C LEU A 184 26.21 87.60 23.90
N GLU A 185 24.95 87.45 23.51
CA GLU A 185 24.02 88.58 23.30
C GLU A 185 23.87 89.43 24.57
N ALA A 186 23.74 88.79 25.74
CA ALA A 186 23.68 89.49 27.02
C ALA A 186 24.98 90.25 27.36
N LYS A 187 26.16 89.67 27.05
CA LYS A 187 27.46 90.36 27.21
C LYS A 187 27.59 91.57 26.29
N ILE A 188 27.12 91.49 25.04
CA ILE A 188 27.18 92.58 24.06
C ILE A 188 26.24 93.73 24.45
N ASN A 189 25.03 93.41 24.92
CA ASN A 189 24.03 94.40 25.29
C ASN A 189 24.23 95.03 26.69
N GLY A 190 25.35 94.72 27.37
CA GLY A 190 25.71 95.32 28.66
C GLY A 190 24.80 94.94 29.83
N ASN A 191 23.97 93.90 29.69
CA ASN A 191 23.00 93.49 30.71
C ASN A 191 23.21 91.99 31.03
N PRO A 192 23.63 91.62 32.26
CA PRO A 192 24.01 90.24 32.55
C PRO A 192 22.80 89.30 32.48
N PRO A 193 22.93 88.08 31.93
CA PRO A 193 21.80 87.17 31.81
C PRO A 193 21.48 86.58 33.19
N ALA A 194 20.24 86.72 33.64
CA ALA A 194 19.70 85.97 34.77
C ALA A 194 19.55 84.49 34.39
N VAL A 195 20.64 83.73 34.42
CA VAL A 195 20.61 82.27 34.25
C VAL A 195 20.27 81.65 35.61
N ARG A 196 19.02 81.23 35.81
CA ARG A 196 18.66 80.28 36.89
C ARG A 196 18.81 78.87 36.35
N GLY A 197 19.55 78.05 37.09
CA GLY A 197 19.78 76.62 36.81
C GLY A 197 18.55 75.76 37.01
#